data_AF-A0A382Y261-F1
#
_entry.id   AF-A0A382Y261-F1
#
_cell.length_a   1.000
_cell.length_b   1.000
_cell.length_c   1.000
_cell.angle_alpha   90.00
_cell.angle_beta   90.00
_cell.angle_gamma   90.00
#
_symmetry.space_group_name_H-M   'P 1'
#
loop_
_entity.id
_entity.type
_entity.pdbx_description
1 polymer ?
#
loop_
_entity_poly.entity_id
_entity_poly.type
_entity_poly.pdbx_seq_one_letter_code
_entity_poly.pdbx_strand_id
1 'polypeptide(L)' 'VWQVVLEDDDFHTYQYVIEMLGKIFGYSQEKAFALARIVDANGRVVVYTNSKTLCEEMQTQIHSY' A
#
# COMPACT_ATOMS: atom_id res chain seq x y z
N VAL A 1 -10.56 15.10 0.54
CA VAL A 1 -9.49 14.17 0.12
C VAL A 1 -9.81 12.80 0.66
N TRP A 2 -9.45 11.75 -0.07
CA TRP A 2 -9.66 10.34 0.27
C TRP A 2 -8.30 9.67 0.54
N GLN A 3 -8.32 8.58 1.29
CA GLN A 3 -7.11 7.83 1.66
C GLN A 3 -7.25 6.38 1.21
N VAL A 4 -6.20 5.84 0.62
CA VAL A 4 -6.07 4.40 0.39
C VAL A 4 -5.36 3.82 1.60
N VAL A 5 -6.06 2.92 2.29
CA VAL A 5 -5.56 2.22 3.46
C VAL A 5 -5.25 0.79 3.05
N LEU A 6 -4.05 0.33 3.38
CA LEU A 6 -3.64 -1.05 3.26
C LEU A 6 -3.84 -1.69 4.63
N GLU A 7 -4.61 -2.77 4.68
CA GLU A 7 -4.86 -3.55 5.89
C GLU A 7 -3.93 -4.75 5.90
N ASP A 8 -3.53 -5.17 7.10
CA ASP A 8 -2.66 -6.33 7.27
C ASP A 8 -3.43 -7.63 7.01
N ASP A 9 -2.75 -8.60 6.41
CA ASP A 9 -3.30 -9.93 6.18
C ASP A 9 -2.23 -11.01 6.32
N ASP A 10 -2.65 -12.23 6.68
CA ASP A 10 -1.75 -13.36 6.90
C ASP A 10 -1.28 -14.04 5.58
N PHE A 11 -1.73 -13.56 4.42
CA PHE A 11 -1.51 -14.22 3.13
C PHE A 11 -0.34 -13.61 2.35
N HIS A 12 -0.03 -12.34 2.56
CA HIS A 12 1.01 -11.63 1.82
C HIS A 12 2.31 -11.49 2.60
N THR A 13 3.43 -11.76 1.94
CA THR A 13 4.76 -11.57 2.53
C THR A 13 5.20 -10.11 2.46
N TYR A 14 6.10 -9.72 3.37
CA TYR A 14 6.79 -8.43 3.34
C TYR A 14 7.36 -8.07 1.97
N GLN A 15 7.99 -9.04 1.30
CA GLN A 15 8.61 -8.80 0.00
C GLN A 15 7.56 -8.45 -1.07
N TYR A 16 6.42 -9.14 -1.07
CA TYR A 16 5.33 -8.86 -2.00
C TYR A 16 4.76 -7.45 -1.77
N VAL A 17 4.48 -7.08 -0.52
CA VAL A 17 3.96 -5.73 -0.18
C VAL A 17 4.94 -4.64 -0.62
N ILE A 18 6.24 -4.82 -0.38
CA ILE A 18 7.26 -3.84 -0.77
C ILE A 18 7.36 -3.70 -2.29
N GLU A 19 7.36 -4.81 -3.02
CA GLU A 19 7.41 -4.80 -4.49
C GLU A 19 6.17 -4.13 -5.09
N MET A 20 4.99 -4.47 -4.56
CA MET A 20 3.71 -3.91 -4.98
C MET A 20 3.66 -2.39 -4.76
N LEU A 21 4.05 -1.93 -3.57
CA LEU A 21 4.10 -0.49 -3.26
C LEU A 21 5.09 0.26 -4.17
N GLY A 22 6.22 -0.37 -4.51
CA GLY A 22 7.19 0.17 -5.45
C GLY A 22 6.63 0.28 -6.87
N LYS A 23 5.96 -0.75 -7.39
CA LYS A 23 5.42 -0.77 -8.76
C LYS A 23 4.23 0.15 -8.95
N ILE A 24 3.28 0.17 -8.00
CA ILE A 24 2.04 0.93 -8.14
C ILE A 24 2.26 2.41 -7.80
N PHE A 25 2.95 2.70 -6.69
CA PHE A 25 3.09 4.07 -6.20
C PHE A 25 4.44 4.72 -6.52
N GLY A 26 5.38 3.98 -7.12
CA GLY A 26 6.73 4.48 -7.39
C GLY A 26 7.54 4.73 -6.11
N TYR A 27 7.21 4.05 -5.01
CA TYR A 27 7.89 4.26 -3.74
C TYR A 27 9.29 3.65 -3.73
N SER A 28 10.23 4.36 -3.10
CA SER A 28 11.55 3.80 -2.84
C SER A 28 11.43 2.57 -1.94
N GLN A 29 12.38 1.66 -2.05
CA GLN A 29 12.42 0.43 -1.26
C GLN A 29 12.39 0.73 0.25
N GLU A 30 13.08 1.78 0.69
CA GLU A 30 13.09 2.22 2.09
C GLU A 30 11.71 2.65 2.58
N LYS A 31 10.99 3.44 1.77
CA LYS A 31 9.63 3.89 2.10
C LYS A 31 8.65 2.73 2.10
N ALA A 32 8.71 1.88 1.08
CA ALA A 32 7.85 0.70 0.98
C ALA A 32 8.10 -0.27 2.15
N PHE A 33 9.36 -0.48 2.55
CA PHE A 33 9.72 -1.27 3.72
C PHE A 33 9.17 -0.66 5.02
N ALA A 34 9.29 0.65 5.21
CA ALA A 34 8.74 1.33 6.38
C ALA A 34 7.21 1.16 6.44
N LEU A 35 6.50 1.30 5.33
CA LEU A 35 5.05 1.09 5.27
C LEU A 35 4.66 -0.35 5.57
N ALA A 36 5.38 -1.33 5.01
CA ALA A 36 5.17 -2.75 5.28
C ALA A 36 5.34 -3.09 6.77
N ARG A 37 6.33 -2.48 7.45
CA ARG A 37 6.52 -2.62 8.90
C ARG A 37 5.40 -1.97 9.71
N ILE A 38 4.85 -0.86 9.24
CA ILE A 38 3.77 -0.14 9.93
C ILE A 38 2.46 -0.93 9.84
N VAL A 39 2.14 -1.52 8.68
CA VAL A 39 0.92 -2.31 8.52
C VAL A 39 0.96 -3.58 9.37
N ASP A 40 2.07 -4.31 9.36
CA ASP A 40 2.28 -5.50 10.21
C ASP A 40 2.17 -5.19 11.72
N ALA A 41 2.70 -4.03 12.15
CA ALA A 41 2.65 -3.66 13.57
C ALA A 41 1.30 -3.08 14.03
N ASN A 42 0.61 -2.32 13.16
CA ASN A 42 -0.59 -1.56 13.53
C ASN A 42 -1.89 -2.10 12.92
N GLY A 43 -1.81 -3.17 12.12
CA GLY A 43 -2.91 -3.76 11.36
C GLY A 43 -3.36 -2.96 10.13
N ARG A 44 -2.88 -1.72 9.96
CA ARG A 44 -3.23 -0.85 8.82
C ARG A 44 -2.24 0.28 8.61
N VAL A 45 -2.13 0.77 7.37
CA VAL A 45 -1.34 1.96 7.02
C VAL A 45 -1.95 2.74 5.86
N VAL A 46 -1.84 4.07 5.88
CA VAL A 46 -2.23 4.90 4.73
C VAL A 46 -1.09 4.90 3.70
N VAL A 47 -1.39 4.46 2.48
CA VAL A 47 -0.41 4.36 1.38
C VAL A 47 -0.58 5.43 0.31
N TYR A 48 -1.73 6.09 0.24
CA TYR A 48 -1.99 7.16 -0.73
C TYR A 48 -3.07 8.11 -0.24
N THR A 49 -3.00 9.39 -0.59
CA THR A 49 -4.02 10.39 -0.24
C THR A 49 -4.21 11.35 -1.42
N ASN A 50 -5.41 11.37 -2.01
CA ASN A 50 -5.71 12.27 -3.14
C ASN A 50 -7.23 12.49 -3.31
N SER A 51 -7.68 12.87 -4.51
CA SER A 51 -9.09 12.87 -4.90
C SER A 51 -9.67 11.44 -4.89
N LYS A 52 -10.99 11.32 -4.79
CA LYS A 52 -11.68 10.02 -4.73
C LYS A 52 -11.34 9.14 -5.92
N THR A 53 -11.44 9.70 -7.13
CA THR A 53 -11.19 9.01 -8.39
C THR A 53 -9.78 8.43 -8.46
N LEU A 54 -8.76 9.21 -8.08
CA LEU A 54 -7.37 8.72 -8.07
C LEU A 54 -7.18 7.64 -6.99
N CYS A 55 -7.80 7.76 -5.83
CA CYS A 55 -7.76 6.71 -4.81
C CYS A 55 -8.42 5.41 -5.28
N GLU A 56 -9.55 5.48 -5.98
CA GLU A 56 -10.26 4.32 -6.55
C GLU A 56 -9.43 3.63 -7.65
N GLU A 57 -8.73 4.40 -8.48
CA GLU A 57 -7.78 3.87 -9.47
C GLU A 57 -6.63 3.11 -8.81
N MET A 58 -6.00 3.71 -7.78
CA MET A 58 -4.91 3.06 -7.05
C MET A 58 -5.38 1.80 -6.31
N GLN A 59 -6.56 1.82 -5.70
CA GLN A 59 -7.15 0.65 -5.05
C GLN A 59 -7.37 -0.48 -6.07
N THR A 60 -7.85 -0.15 -7.27
CA THR A 60 -8.05 -1.14 -8.34
C THR A 60 -6.73 -1.76 -8.79
N GLN A 61 -5.65 -0.97 -8.86
CA GLN A 61 -4.31 -1.49 -9.16
C GLN A 61 -3.81 -2.45 -8.08
N ILE A 62 -4.04 -2.15 -6.79
CA ILE A 62 -3.66 -3.06 -5.68
C ILE A 62 -4.42 -4.38 -5.78
N HIS A 63 -5.74 -4.35 -5.97
CA HIS A 63 -6.54 -5.58 -6.07
C HIS A 63 -6.23 -6.43 -7.31
N SER A 64 -5.60 -5.85 -8.34
CA SER A 64 -5.28 -6.53 -9.60
C SER A 64 -3.83 -7.06 -9.66
N TYR A 65 -3.02 -6.80 -8.63
CA TYR A 65 -1.59 -7.13 -8.58
C TYR A 65 -1.34 -8.55 -8.04
#